data_AF-A0A2N5KD26-F1
#
_entry.id   AF-A0A2N5KD26-F1
#
_cell.length_a   1.000
_cell.length_b   1.000
_cell.length_c   1.000
_cell.angle_alpha   90.00
_cell.angle_beta   90.00
_cell.angle_gamma   90.00
#
_symmetry.space_group_name_H-M   'P 1'
#
loop_
_entity.id
_entity.type
_entity.pdbx_description
1 polymer ?
#
loop_
_entity_poly.entity_id
_entity_poly.type
_entity_poly.pdbx_seq_one_letter_code
_entity_poly.pdbx_strand_id
1 'polypeptide(L)' 'MDQTEQWAERLVEAEERLGEVYAILVELKGELKDAGRKKDAGALDEAAQRLGRYGQMFGELRAAWSMAED' A
#
# COMPACT_ATOMS: atom_id res chain seq x y z
N MET A 1 8.20 -13.29 -21.13
CA MET A 1 7.16 -12.45 -20.54
C MET A 1 6.99 -11.24 -21.39
N ASP A 2 5.74 -10.89 -21.68
CA ASP A 2 5.43 -9.60 -22.28
C ASP A 2 5.92 -8.45 -21.38
N GLN A 3 6.17 -7.27 -21.96
CA GLN A 3 6.57 -6.09 -21.21
C GLN A 3 5.50 -5.67 -20.20
N THR A 4 4.23 -5.91 -20.53
CA THR A 4 3.08 -5.64 -19.67
C THR A 4 3.06 -6.56 -18.45
N GLU A 5 3.35 -7.85 -18.63
CA GLU A 5 3.50 -8.82 -17.52
C GLU A 5 4.59 -8.37 -16.53
N GLN A 6 5.75 -7.93 -17.06
CA GLN A 6 6.85 -7.44 -16.21
C GLN A 6 6.44 -6.19 -15.40
N TRP A 7 5.65 -5.28 -15.97
CA TRP A 7 5.15 -4.12 -15.23
C TRP A 7 4.12 -4.52 -14.18
N ALA A 8 3.26 -5.50 -14.49
CA ALA A 8 2.30 -6.02 -13.53
C ALA A 8 3.00 -6.66 -12.32
N GLU A 9 4.07 -7.44 -12.55
CA GLU A 9 4.91 -7.99 -11.48
C GLU A 9 5.53 -6.90 -10.61
N ARG A 10 5.99 -5.78 -11.19
CA ARG A 10 6.52 -4.64 -10.42
C ARG A 10 5.46 -3.97 -9.55
N LEU A 11 4.22 -3.89 -10.02
CA LEU A 11 3.11 -3.38 -9.21
C LEU A 11 2.77 -4.33 -8.06
N VAL A 12 2.83 -5.66 -8.28
CA VAL A 12 2.67 -6.64 -7.20
C VAL A 12 3.78 -6.50 -6.15
N GLU A 13 5.05 -6.40 -6.57
CA GLU A 13 6.19 -6.16 -5.66
C GLU A 13 5.99 -4.87 -4.85
N ALA A 14 5.47 -3.81 -5.47
CA ALA A 14 5.17 -2.55 -4.79
C ALA A 14 4.01 -2.69 -3.78
N GLU A 15 2.95 -3.43 -4.13
CA GLU A 15 1.82 -3.73 -3.24
C GLU A 15 2.28 -4.51 -1.98
N GLU A 16 3.14 -5.51 -2.15
CA GLU A 16 3.69 -6.29 -1.03
C GLU A 16 4.48 -5.41 -0.06
N ARG A 17 5.38 -4.56 -0.59
CA ARG A 17 6.15 -3.60 0.21
C ARG A 17 5.27 -2.56 0.89
N LEU A 18 4.21 -2.09 0.24
CA LEU A 18 3.23 -1.20 0.87
C LEU A 18 2.55 -1.90 2.06
N GLY A 19 2.24 -3.20 1.93
CA GLY A 19 1.70 -4.03 3.01
C GLY A 19 2.64 -4.12 4.21
N GLU A 20 3.94 -4.32 3.97
CA GLU A 20 4.97 -4.32 5.03
C GLU A 20 5.04 -2.97 5.76
N VAL A 21 5.09 -1.86 5.00
CA VAL A 21 5.09 -0.51 5.58
C VAL A 21 3.81 -0.25 6.38
N TYR A 22 2.65 -0.67 5.86
CA TYR A 22 1.38 -0.54 6.57
C TYR A 22 1.42 -1.27 7.92
N ALA A 23 1.92 -2.50 7.97
CA ALA A 23 2.01 -3.28 9.19
C ALA A 23 2.88 -2.57 10.26
N ILE A 24 4.06 -2.09 9.85
CA ILE A 24 4.97 -1.32 10.73
C ILE A 24 4.28 -0.07 11.28
N LEU A 25 3.56 0.67 10.43
CA LEU A 25 2.86 1.89 10.86
C LEU A 25 1.71 1.60 11.82
N VAL A 26 0.99 0.49 11.65
CA VAL A 26 -0.09 0.07 12.55
C VAL A 26 0.46 -0.32 13.91
N GLU A 27 1.56 -1.06 13.96
CA GLU A 27 2.24 -1.43 15.19
C GLU A 27 2.74 -0.19 15.94
N LEU A 28 3.51 0.68 15.27
CA LEU A 28 4.00 1.93 15.85
C LEU A 28 2.86 2.83 16.34
N LYS A 29 1.75 2.88 15.62
CA LYS A 29 0.56 3.62 16.05
C LYS A 29 0.01 3.09 17.38
N GLY A 30 0.03 1.78 17.59
CA GLY A 30 -0.34 1.14 18.86
C GLY A 30 0.56 1.64 20.00
N GLU A 31 1.87 1.53 19.81
CA GLU A 31 2.87 2.00 20.78
C GLU A 31 2.71 3.49 21.12
N LEU A 32 2.47 4.33 20.12
CA LEU A 32 2.23 5.77 20.32
C LEU A 32 0.95 6.04 21.11
N LYS A 33 -0.12 5.26 20.90
CA LYS A 33 -1.35 5.39 21.69
C LYS A 33 -1.12 5.01 23.14
N ASP A 34 -0.41 3.91 23.37
CA ASP A 34 -0.08 3.42 24.72
C ASP A 34 0.82 4.40 25.47
N ALA A 35 1.72 5.08 24.75
CA ALA A 35 2.55 6.16 25.28
C ALA A 35 1.83 7.52 25.41
N GLY A 36 0.53 7.61 25.11
CA GLY A 36 -0.26 8.85 25.21
C GLY A 36 -0.01 9.87 24.08
N ARG A 37 0.76 9.52 23.05
CA ARG A 37 1.13 10.37 21.90
C ARG A 37 0.03 10.40 20.82
N LYS A 38 -1.20 10.77 21.21
CA LYS A 38 -2.40 10.69 20.35
C LYS A 38 -2.31 11.46 19.03
N LYS A 39 -1.64 12.63 19.01
CA LYS A 39 -1.46 13.45 17.80
C LYS A 39 -0.60 12.73 16.76
N ASP A 40 0.50 12.13 17.20
CA ASP A 40 1.43 11.42 16.32
C ASP A 40 0.78 10.13 15.79
N ALA A 41 0.05 9.41 16.64
CA ALA A 41 -0.76 8.26 16.23
C ALA A 41 -1.82 8.63 15.16
N GLY A 42 -2.39 9.83 15.24
CA GLY A 42 -3.32 10.35 14.23
C GLY A 42 -2.66 10.65 12.88
N ALA A 43 -1.42 11.14 12.87
CA ALA A 43 -0.67 11.34 11.63
C ALA A 43 -0.38 10.02 10.90
N LEU A 44 -0.19 8.92 11.64
CA LEU A 44 -0.02 7.59 11.06
C LEU A 44 -1.31 7.04 10.43
N ASP A 45 -2.49 7.44 10.91
CA ASP A 45 -3.76 7.08 10.26
C ASP A 45 -3.86 7.67 8.85
N GLU A 46 -3.45 8.93 8.68
CA GLU A 46 -3.44 9.55 7.35
C GLU A 46 -2.47 8.86 6.38
N ALA A 47 -1.29 8.47 6.88
CA ALA A 47 -0.30 7.73 6.10
C ALA A 47 -0.86 6.35 5.69
N ALA A 48 -1.41 5.59 6.63
CA ALA A 48 -2.02 4.29 6.38
C ALA A 48 -3.15 4.34 5.34
N GLN A 49 -4.01 5.36 5.40
CA GLN A 49 -5.04 5.58 4.40
C GLN A 49 -4.49 5.89 3.00
N ARG A 50 -3.37 6.65 2.90
CA ARG A 50 -2.72 6.92 1.62
C ARG A 50 -2.13 5.65 1.01
N LEU A 51 -1.49 4.81 1.81
CA LEU A 51 -0.94 3.52 1.36
C LEU A 51 -2.07 2.63 0.78
N GLY A 52 -3.22 2.57 1.45
CA GLY A 52 -4.38 1.83 0.93
C GLY A 52 -4.87 2.34 -0.43
N ARG A 53 -4.89 3.67 -0.64
CA ARG A 53 -5.24 4.26 -1.95
C ARG A 53 -4.22 3.91 -3.05
N TYR A 54 -2.93 3.86 -2.72
CA TYR A 54 -1.92 3.43 -3.68
C TYR A 54 -2.08 1.96 -4.07
N GLY A 55 -2.34 1.07 -3.10
CA GLY A 55 -2.61 -0.34 -3.38
C GLY A 55 -3.82 -0.54 -4.30
N GLN A 56 -4.91 0.20 -4.06
CA GLN A 56 -6.08 0.15 -4.96
C GLN A 56 -5.73 0.61 -6.38
N MET A 57 -5.01 1.73 -6.52
CA MET A 57 -4.57 2.25 -7.82
C MET A 57 -3.68 1.25 -8.56
N PHE A 58 -2.78 0.55 -7.86
CA PHE A 58 -1.93 -0.49 -8.46
C PHE A 58 -2.77 -1.68 -8.97
N GLY A 59 -3.74 -2.14 -8.18
CA GLY A 59 -4.67 -3.19 -8.59
C GLY A 59 -5.50 -2.80 -9.82
N GLU A 60 -5.99 -1.56 -9.87
CA GLU A 60 -6.73 -1.03 -11.03
C GLU A 60 -5.85 -0.99 -12.30
N LEU A 61 -4.59 -0.58 -12.20
CA LEU A 61 -3.65 -0.57 -13.32
C LEU A 61 -3.37 -2.00 -13.82
N ARG A 62 -3.14 -2.96 -12.92
CA ARG A 62 -2.92 -4.37 -13.28
C ARG A 62 -4.14 -4.96 -14.00
N ALA A 63 -5.34 -4.66 -13.51
CA ALA A 63 -6.58 -5.11 -14.13
C ALA A 63 -6.78 -4.51 -15.53
N ALA A 64 -6.50 -3.21 -15.70
CA ALA A 64 -6.61 -2.53 -16.99
C ALA A 64 -5.69 -3.13 -18.05
N TRP A 65 -4.47 -3.52 -17.65
CA TRP A 65 -3.51 -4.16 -18.55
C TRP A 65 -3.91 -5.58 -18.94
N SER A 66 -4.49 -6.34 -18.03
CA SER A 66 -4.96 -7.70 -18.31
C SER A 66 -6.17 -7.72 -19.24
N MET A 67 -7.01 -6.66 -19.21
CA MET A 67 -8.18 -6.53 -20.10
C MET A 67 -7.85 -5.95 -21.48
N ALA A 68 -6.64 -5.42 -21.68
CA ALA A 68 -6.22 -4.86 -22.97
C ALA A 68 -5.69 -5.93 -23.96
N GLU A 69 -5.54 -7.18 -23.50
CA GLU A 69 -5.08 -8.32 -24.30
C GLU A 69 -6.21 -9.14 -24.97
N ASP A 70 -7.49 -8.77 -24.76
CA ASP A 70 -8.69 -9.31 -25.44
C ASP A 70 -9.15 -8.41 -26.61
#